data_AF-A0A6N7YJY8-F1
#
_entry.id   AF-A0A6N7YJY8-F1
#
_cell.length_a   1.000
_cell.length_b   1.000
_cell.length_c   1.000
_cell.angle_alpha   90.00
_cell.angle_beta   90.00
_cell.angle_gamma   90.00
#
_symmetry.space_group_name_H-M   'P 1'
#
loop_
_entity.id
_entity.type
_entity.pdbx_description
1 polymer ?
#
loop_
_entity_poly.entity_id
_entity_poly.type
_entity_poly.pdbx_seq_one_letter_code
_entity_poly.pdbx_strand_id
1 'polypeptide(L)' 'MCNLSQGIKEEAYAEGTENGIAKGVAKFIIKMYRKGYEVEQIGDILDMEVEEVQEIIEFE' A
#
# COMPACT_ATOMS: atom_id res chain seq x y z
N MET A 1 -16.08 3.22 -31.41
CA MET A 1 -15.06 2.15 -31.43
C MET A 1 -14.01 2.53 -30.42
N CYS A 2 -14.01 1.91 -29.23
CA CYS A 2 -12.89 2.05 -28.30
C CYS A 2 -11.71 1.26 -28.85
N ASN A 3 -10.56 1.91 -29.00
CA ASN A 3 -9.35 1.26 -29.48
C ASN A 3 -8.79 0.40 -28.35
N LEU A 4 -8.57 -0.88 -28.62
CA LEU A 4 -7.99 -1.87 -27.70
C LEU A 4 -6.69 -1.37 -27.03
N SER A 5 -5.94 -0.49 -27.71
CA SER A 5 -4.71 0.12 -27.21
C SER A 5 -4.90 1.21 -26.16
N GLN A 6 -6.08 1.85 -26.06
CA GLN A 6 -6.39 2.77 -24.97
C GLN A 6 -6.67 2.01 -23.67
N GLY A 7 -7.43 0.92 -23.75
CA GLY A 7 -7.72 0.07 -22.58
C GLY A 7 -6.46 -0.46 -21.89
N ILE A 8 -5.49 -0.95 -22.67
CA ILE A 8 -4.21 -1.46 -22.13
C ILE A 8 -3.39 -0.38 -21.41
N LYS A 9 -3.42 0.87 -21.91
CA LYS A 9 -2.69 1.99 -21.29
C LYS A 9 -3.34 2.43 -19.98
N GLU A 10 -4.67 2.48 -19.95
CA GLU A 10 -5.44 2.83 -18.75
C GLU A 10 -5.27 1.76 -17.66
N GLU A 11 -5.32 0.48 -18.04
CA GLU A 11 -5.08 -0.65 -17.14
C GLU A 11 -3.66 -0.66 -16.58
N ALA A 12 -2.64 -0.48 -17.43
CA ALA A 12 -1.24 -0.41 -16.98
C ALA A 12 -0.95 0.80 -16.07
N TYR A 13 -1.62 1.94 -16.32
CA TYR A 13 -1.48 3.11 -15.45
C TYR A 13 -2.18 2.90 -14.10
N ALA A 14 -3.36 2.28 -14.08
CA ALA A 14 -4.07 1.92 -12.87
C ALA A 14 -3.27 0.91 -12.03
N GLU A 15 -2.81 -0.17 -12.66
CA GLU A 15 -1.98 -1.20 -12.01
C GLU A 15 -0.65 -0.62 -11.50
N GLY A 16 0.00 0.24 -12.27
CA GLY A 16 1.23 0.92 -11.85
C GLY A 16 1.02 1.88 -10.68
N THR A 17 -0.11 2.60 -10.67
CA THR A 17 -0.47 3.53 -9.60
C THR A 17 -0.81 2.77 -8.32
N GLU A 18 -1.63 1.73 -8.40
CA GLU A 18 -2.02 0.89 -7.27
C GLU A 18 -0.80 0.20 -6.64
N ASN A 19 0.05 -0.42 -7.46
CA ASN A 19 1.31 -1.04 -6.99
C ASN A 19 2.27 -0.02 -6.37
N GLY A 20 2.32 1.20 -6.92
CA GLY A 20 3.14 2.28 -6.40
C GLY A 20 2.66 2.76 -5.03
N ILE A 21 1.35 2.94 -4.88
CA ILE A 21 0.70 3.32 -3.62
C ILE A 21 0.93 2.22 -2.57
N ALA A 22 0.65 0.96 -2.89
CA ALA A 22 0.83 -0.17 -1.98
C ALA A 22 2.27 -0.28 -1.47
N LYS A 23 3.27 -0.18 -2.36
CA LYS A 23 4.70 -0.19 -1.97
C LYS A 23 5.08 1.03 -1.12
N GLY A 24 4.46 2.18 -1.36
CA GLY A 24 4.68 3.39 -0.59
C GLY A 24 4.13 3.26 0.84
N VAL A 25 2.90 2.78 0.97
CA VAL A 25 2.23 2.53 2.25
C VAL A 25 3.01 1.51 3.08
N ALA A 26 3.39 0.37 2.49
CA ALA A 26 4.17 -0.65 3.19
C ALA A 26 5.48 -0.10 3.76
N LYS A 27 6.28 0.61 2.94
CA LYS A 27 7.53 1.26 3.40
C LYS A 27 7.30 2.27 4.53
N PHE A 28 6.17 2.96 4.50
CA PHE A 28 5.83 3.93 5.54
C PHE A 28 5.49 3.24 6.86
N ILE A 29 4.66 2.19 6.83
CA ILE A 29 4.33 1.33 7.98
C ILE A 29 5.61 0.79 8.64
N ILE A 30 6.46 0.16 7.84
CA ILE A 30 7.77 -0.38 8.28
C ILE A 30 8.60 0.69 8.99
N LYS A 31 8.68 1.90 8.42
CA LYS A 31 9.47 2.99 8.99
C LYS A 31 8.90 3.47 10.32
N MET A 32 7.58 3.50 10.46
CA MET A 32 6.90 3.86 11.71
C MET A 32 7.18 2.80 12.78
N TYR A 33 7.02 1.52 12.44
CA TYR A 33 7.32 0.42 13.36
C TYR A 33 8.79 0.43 13.83
N ARG A 34 9.75 0.63 12.92
CA ARG A 34 11.19 0.78 13.26
C ARG A 34 11.50 1.99 14.15
N LYS A 35 10.62 2.99 14.20
CA LYS A 35 10.74 4.14 15.11
C LYS A 35 10.12 3.88 16.49
N GLY A 36 9.55 2.70 16.72
CA GLY A 36 8.93 2.29 17.99
C GLY A 36 7.47 2.70 18.13
N TYR A 37 6.75 2.94 17.02
CA TYR A 37 5.30 3.05 17.07
C TYR A 37 4.70 1.65 17.22
N GLU A 38 3.73 1.51 18.14
CA GLU A 38 2.97 0.28 18.29
C GLU A 38 2.07 0.06 17.07
N VAL A 39 1.77 -1.20 16.75
CA VAL A 39 1.00 -1.59 15.56
C VAL A 39 -0.38 -0.93 15.56
N GLU A 40 -1.04 -0.89 16.72
CA GLU A 40 -2.36 -0.26 16.91
C GLU A 40 -2.31 1.23 16.59
N GLN A 41 -1.24 1.92 16.97
CA GLN A 41 -1.07 3.35 16.67
C GLN A 41 -0.86 3.59 15.18
N ILE A 42 -0.18 2.67 14.48
CA ILE A 42 0.03 2.76 13.04
C ILE A 42 -1.29 2.55 12.30
N GLY A 43 -2.09 1.57 12.73
CA GLY A 43 -3.44 1.32 12.21
C GLY A 43 -4.33 2.55 12.36
N ASP A 44 -4.40 3.12 13.56
CA ASP A 44 -5.16 4.34 13.84
C ASP A 44 -4.72 5.54 12.99
N ILE A 45 -3.41 5.69 12.69
CA ILE A 45 -2.89 6.80 11.88
C ILE A 45 -3.22 6.64 10.39
N LEU A 46 -3.26 5.40 9.91
CA LEU A 46 -3.45 5.08 8.49
C LEU A 46 -4.88 4.67 8.15
N ASP A 47 -5.78 4.66 9.12
CA ASP A 47 -7.14 4.11 9.01
C ASP A 47 -7.12 2.67 8.46
N MET A 48 -6.21 1.84 8.98
CA MET A 48 -6.01 0.43 8.61
C MET A 48 -6.30 -0.49 9.79
N GLU A 49 -6.77 -1.70 9.52
CA GLU A 49 -6.94 -2.72 10.56
C GLU A 49 -5.57 -3.15 11.10
N VAL A 50 -5.53 -3.52 12.38
CA VAL A 50 -4.28 -3.93 13.05
C VAL A 50 -3.67 -5.13 12.36
N GLU A 51 -4.50 -6.08 11.93
CA GLU A 51 -4.10 -7.28 11.21
C GLU A 51 -3.40 -6.94 9.88
N GLU A 52 -3.90 -5.97 9.12
CA GLU A 52 -3.29 -5.54 7.85
C GLU A 52 -1.90 -4.93 8.07
N VAL A 53 -1.75 -4.15 9.14
CA VAL A 53 -0.46 -3.57 9.54
C VAL A 53 0.51 -4.68 9.98
N GLN A 54 0.03 -5.68 10.73
CA GLN A 54 0.85 -6.83 11.15
C GLN A 54 1.35 -7.63 9.96
N GLU A 55 0.47 -7.98 9.02
CA GLU A 55 0.86 -8.71 7.81
C GLU A 55 1.98 -7.96 7.07
N ILE A 56 1.83 -6.65 6.86
CA ILE A 56 2.85 -5.85 6.18
C ILE A 56 4.21 -5.87 6.91
N ILE A 57 4.23 -5.90 8.23
CA ILE A 57 5.45 -5.95 9.04
C ILE A 57 6.07 -7.37 9.01
N GLU A 58 5.24 -8.41 9.09
CA GLU A 58 5.70 -9.82 9.08
C GLU A 58 6.25 -10.26 7.72
N PHE A 59 5.76 -9.68 6.63
CA PHE A 59 6.18 -9.98 5.26
C PHE A 59 7.33 -9.09 4.73
N GLU A 60 7.96 -8.26 5.57
CA GLU A 60 9.22 -7.57 5.20
C GLU A 60 10.47 -8.44 5.34
#